data_AF-A0A0F3H3F1-F1
#
_entry.id   AF-A0A0F3H3F1-F1
#
_cell.length_a   1.000
_cell.length_b   1.000
_cell.length_c   1.000
_cell.angle_alpha   90.00
_cell.angle_beta   90.00
_cell.angle_gamma   90.00
#
_symmetry.space_group_name_H-M   'P 1'
#
loop_
_entity.id
_entity.type
_entity.pdbx_description
1 polymer ?
#
loop_
_entity_poly.entity_id
_entity_poly.type
_entity_poly.pdbx_seq_one_letter_code
_entity_poly.pdbx_strand_id
1 'polypeptide(L)'
;RRAFDMAIYVDNTVRGFSRYNKYGIGTDMRDLSRMVIRLIIKANSEVDKISTLTVLRDTIEELRIVFRLGKEVKVFKNFDAFKRLIEDTIS
;
A
#
# COMPACT_ATOMS: atom_id res chain seq x y z
N ARG A 1 -0.76 13.95 -2.70
CA ARG A 1 0.51 14.03 -1.94
C ARG A 1 0.65 12.88 -0.95
N ARG A 2 -0.29 12.70 -0.01
CA ARG A 2 -0.29 11.57 0.96
C ARG A 2 -0.04 10.18 0.35
N ALA A 3 -0.76 9.81 -0.71
CA ALA A 3 -0.57 8.52 -1.37
C ALA A 3 0.85 8.30 -1.93
N PHE A 4 1.53 9.37 -2.34
CA PHE A 4 2.92 9.30 -2.81
C PHE A 4 3.88 9.09 -1.64
N ASP A 5 3.68 9.82 -0.54
CA ASP A 5 4.47 9.67 0.69
C ASP A 5 4.30 8.25 1.27
N MET A 6 3.07 7.71 1.26
CA MET A 6 2.77 6.32 1.63
C MET A 6 3.55 5.33 0.76
N ALA A 7 3.54 5.48 -0.57
CA ALA A 7 4.26 4.55 -1.44
C ALA A 7 5.78 4.59 -1.22
N ILE A 8 6.36 5.77 -0.97
CA ILE A 8 7.78 5.90 -0.58
C ILE A 8 8.04 5.16 0.74
N TYR A 9 7.14 5.33 1.72
CA TYR A 9 7.27 4.67 3.01
C TYR A 9 7.18 3.13 2.90
N VAL A 10 6.26 2.63 2.07
CA VAL A 10 6.18 1.21 1.72
C VAL A 10 7.48 0.73 1.09
N ASP A 11 8.01 1.43 0.08
CA ASP A 11 9.24 1.03 -0.62
C ASP A 11 10.45 0.95 0.33
N ASN A 12 10.57 1.93 1.23
CA ASN A 12 11.61 1.95 2.26
C ASN A 12 11.43 0.83 3.30
N THR A 13 10.19 0.53 3.68
CA THR A 13 9.89 -0.56 4.62
C THR A 13 10.25 -1.91 4.01
N VAL A 14 9.81 -2.19 2.78
CA VAL A 14 10.09 -3.44 2.08
C VAL A 14 11.58 -3.61 1.76
N ARG A 15 12.34 -2.50 1.59
CA ARG A 15 13.81 -2.57 1.45
C ARG A 15 14.47 -3.32 2.61
N GLY A 16 13.90 -3.20 3.82
CA GLY A 16 14.37 -3.86 5.04
C GLY A 16 13.96 -5.32 5.20
N PHE A 17 13.12 -5.88 4.33
CA PHE A 17 12.67 -7.28 4.41
C PHE A 17 13.77 -8.25 3.97
N SER A 18 13.69 -9.49 4.48
CA SER A 18 14.49 -10.62 4.00
C SER A 18 14.22 -10.87 2.51
N ARG A 19 15.14 -11.56 1.82
CA ARG A 19 15.01 -11.83 0.37
C ARG A 19 13.70 -12.55 0.04
N TYR A 20 13.33 -13.55 0.84
CA TYR A 20 12.08 -14.31 0.67
C TYR A 20 10.84 -13.39 0.73
N ASN A 21 10.75 -12.57 1.78
CA ASN A 21 9.61 -11.68 1.99
C ASN A 21 9.58 -10.49 1.02
N LYS A 22 10.75 -10.05 0.54
CA LYS A 22 10.88 -8.91 -0.40
C LYS A 22 10.28 -9.21 -1.77
N TYR A 23 10.37 -10.46 -2.23
CA TYR A 23 9.86 -10.88 -3.54
C TYR A 23 8.46 -11.52 -3.47
N GLY A 24 8.03 -11.99 -2.31
CA GLY A 24 6.64 -12.35 -2.05
C GLY A 24 5.84 -11.10 -1.65
N ILE A 25 5.39 -11.07 -0.39
CA ILE A 25 4.49 -10.04 0.14
C ILE A 25 4.99 -8.59 -0.03
N GLY A 26 6.31 -8.39 -0.07
CA GLY A 26 6.92 -7.10 -0.33
C GLY A 26 6.66 -6.56 -1.74
N THR A 27 6.52 -7.44 -2.74
CA THR A 27 6.12 -7.07 -4.09
C THR A 27 4.67 -6.61 -4.09
N ASP A 28 3.77 -7.37 -3.46
CA ASP A 28 2.34 -7.05 -3.38
C ASP A 28 2.10 -5.68 -2.74
N MET A 29 2.79 -5.38 -1.63
CA MET A 29 2.70 -4.08 -0.96
C MET A 29 3.10 -2.91 -1.90
N ARG A 30 4.18 -3.09 -2.67
CA ARG A 30 4.67 -2.08 -3.60
C ARG A 30 3.73 -1.89 -4.78
N ASP A 31 3.21 -2.98 -5.32
CA ASP A 31 2.36 -2.92 -6.51
C ASP A 31 1.00 -2.30 -6.20
N LEU A 32 0.41 -2.66 -5.06
CA LEU A 32 -0.84 -2.07 -4.57
C LEU A 32 -0.66 -0.60 -4.20
N SER A 33 0.40 -0.21 -3.48
CA SER A 33 0.66 1.21 -3.16
C SER A 33 0.87 2.08 -4.42
N ARG A 34 1.55 1.55 -5.44
CA ARG A 34 1.67 2.22 -6.75
C ARG A 34 0.34 2.23 -7.50
N MET A 35 -0.47 1.20 -7.37
CA MET A 35 -1.80 1.14 -7.98
C MET A 35 -2.72 2.21 -7.41
N VAL A 36 -2.70 2.42 -6.09
CA VAL A 36 -3.42 3.53 -5.44
C VAL A 36 -3.05 4.87 -6.09
N ILE A 37 -1.77 5.15 -6.32
CA ILE A 37 -1.32 6.37 -7.01
C ILE A 37 -1.89 6.43 -8.44
N ARG A 38 -1.80 5.34 -9.21
CA ARG A 38 -2.32 5.29 -10.59
C ARG A 38 -3.82 5.55 -10.65
N LEU A 39 -4.59 4.96 -9.74
CA LEU A 39 -6.04 5.12 -9.67
C LEU A 39 -6.43 6.54 -9.26
N ILE A 40 -5.70 7.19 -8.35
CA ILE A 40 -5.89 8.61 -8.02
C ILE A 40 -5.65 9.49 -9.25
N ILE A 41 -4.56 9.26 -9.99
CA ILE A 41 -4.25 10.01 -11.21
C ILE A 41 -5.37 9.84 -12.24
N LYS A 42 -5.81 8.59 -12.46
CA LYS A 42 -6.88 8.26 -13.39
C LYS A 42 -8.20 8.94 -13.00
N ALA A 43 -8.64 8.78 -11.75
CA ALA A 43 -9.87 9.42 -11.26
C ALA A 43 -9.80 10.94 -11.38
N ASN A 44 -8.64 11.56 -11.19
CA ASN A 44 -8.50 13.00 -11.36
C ASN A 44 -8.68 13.47 -12.82
N SER A 45 -8.38 12.62 -13.80
CA SER A 45 -8.54 12.91 -15.22
C SER A 45 -9.94 12.61 -15.79
N GLU A 46 -10.77 11.87 -15.05
CA GLU A 46 -12.09 11.45 -15.52
C GLU A 46 -13.18 12.48 -15.16
N VAL A 47 -14.19 12.57 -16.02
CA VAL A 47 -15.42 13.34 -15.74
C VAL A 47 -16.32 12.56 -14.79
N ASP A 48 -16.58 11.28 -15.12
CA ASP A 48 -17.23 10.33 -14.22
C ASP A 48 -16.17 9.45 -13.55
N LYS A 49 -16.04 9.60 -12.23
CA LYS A 49 -14.99 9.00 -11.42
C LYS A 49 -15.50 7.80 -10.61
N ILE A 50 -16.80 7.50 -10.62
CA ILE A 50 -17.42 6.57 -9.66
C ILE A 50 -16.80 5.18 -9.76
N SER A 51 -16.59 4.69 -10.99
CA SER A 51 -15.99 3.39 -11.23
C SER A 51 -14.54 3.33 -10.74
N THR A 52 -13.71 4.31 -11.09
CA THR A 52 -12.31 4.36 -10.67
C THR A 52 -12.16 4.57 -9.17
N LEU A 53 -13.02 5.38 -8.54
CA LEU A 53 -13.03 5.56 -7.09
C LEU A 53 -13.47 4.29 -6.34
N THR A 54 -14.38 3.51 -6.92
CA THR A 54 -14.76 2.20 -6.37
C THR A 54 -13.56 1.25 -6.38
N VAL A 55 -12.86 1.14 -7.52
CA VAL A 55 -11.65 0.32 -7.63
C VAL A 55 -10.54 0.84 -6.70
N LEU A 56 -10.39 2.15 -6.56
CA LEU A 56 -9.44 2.76 -5.62
C LEU A 56 -9.72 2.33 -4.19
N ARG A 57 -10.97 2.41 -3.74
CA ARG A 57 -11.38 1.95 -2.40
C ARG A 57 -11.03 0.48 -2.20
N ASP A 58 -11.38 -0.38 -3.16
CA ASP A 58 -11.16 -1.82 -3.04
C ASP A 58 -9.65 -2.14 -3.02
N THR A 59 -8.85 -1.42 -3.81
CA THR A 59 -7.38 -1.52 -3.81
C THR A 59 -6.77 -1.10 -2.47
N ILE A 60 -7.33 -0.07 -1.81
CA ILE A 60 -6.88 0.37 -0.49
C ILE A 60 -7.20 -0.71 0.56
N GLU A 61 -8.38 -1.34 0.50
CA GLU A 61 -8.72 -2.44 1.41
C GLU A 61 -7.80 -3.65 1.19
N GLU A 62 -7.50 -3.99 -0.06
CA GLU A 62 -6.53 -5.04 -0.39
C GLU A 62 -5.14 -4.72 0.20
N LEU A 63 -4.66 -3.49 0.03
CA LEU A 63 -3.39 -3.03 0.61
C LEU A 63 -3.37 -3.18 2.14
N ARG A 64 -4.48 -2.85 2.82
CA ARG A 64 -4.61 -3.03 4.28
C ARG A 64 -4.54 -4.50 4.69
N ILE A 65 -5.15 -5.39 3.92
CA ILE A 65 -5.07 -6.85 4.15
C ILE A 65 -3.64 -7.33 3.98
N VAL A 66 -2.94 -6.90 2.93
CA VAL A 66 -1.53 -7.27 2.70
C VAL A 66 -0.62 -6.76 3.83
N PHE A 67 -0.85 -5.54 4.35
CA PHE A 67 -0.13 -5.07 5.54
C PHE A 67 -0.38 -5.92 6.78
N ARG A 68 -1.63 -6.37 7.00
CA ARG A 68 -1.94 -7.29 8.10
C ARG A 68 -1.26 -8.64 7.92
N LEU A 69 -1.29 -9.21 6.73
CA LEU A 69 -0.58 -10.46 6.41
C LEU A 69 0.92 -10.33 6.69
N GLY A 70 1.54 -9.20 6.31
CA GLY A 70 2.95 -8.91 6.61
C GLY A 70 3.27 -8.93 8.10
N LYS A 71 2.34 -8.45 8.93
CA LYS A 71 2.48 -8.50 10.38
C LYS A 71 2.42 -9.94 10.88
N GLU A 72 1.45 -10.73 10.42
CA GLU A 72 1.29 -12.13 10.85
C GLU A 72 2.50 -12.99 10.48
N VAL A 73 3.08 -12.77 9.29
CA VAL A 73 4.32 -13.44 8.86
C VAL A 73 5.60 -12.74 9.36
N LYS A 74 5.48 -11.79 10.29
CA LYS A 74 6.57 -11.11 11.01
C LYS A 74 7.63 -10.48 10.10
N VAL A 75 7.22 -9.88 8.98
CA VAL A 75 8.18 -9.24 8.04
C VAL A 75 8.65 -7.86 8.50
N PHE A 76 7.86 -7.19 9.34
CA PHE A 76 8.19 -5.87 9.84
C PHE A 76 9.20 -5.96 10.99
N LYS A 77 10.21 -5.08 10.95
CA LYS A 77 11.26 -5.02 11.99
C LYS A 77 10.73 -4.54 13.35
N ASN A 78 9.70 -3.70 13.35
CA ASN A 78 9.05 -3.19 14.55
C ASN A 78 7.56 -2.94 14.31
N PHE A 79 6.80 -2.88 15.39
CA PHE A 79 5.35 -2.63 15.34
C PHE A 79 5.03 -1.22 14.83
N ASP A 80 5.91 -0.25 15.04
CA ASP A 80 5.73 1.13 14.57
C ASP A 80 5.65 1.23 13.04
N ALA A 81 6.44 0.41 12.32
CA ALA A 81 6.36 0.34 10.86
C ALA A 81 5.00 -0.16 10.38
N PHE A 82 4.45 -1.16 11.07
CA PHE A 82 3.10 -1.64 10.79
C PHE A 82 2.04 -0.58 11.14
N LYS A 83 2.12 0.04 12.32
CA LYS A 83 1.15 1.04 12.78
C LYS A 83 1.07 2.22 11.82
N ARG A 84 2.21 2.75 11.39
CA ARG A 84 2.27 3.86 10.44
C ARG A 84 1.70 3.50 9.07
N LEU A 85 1.97 2.29 8.56
CA LEU A 85 1.38 1.81 7.30
C LEU A 85 -0.14 1.72 7.36
N ILE A 86 -0.70 1.31 8.50
CA ILE A 86 -2.15 1.25 8.69
C ILE A 86 -2.76 2.66 8.80
N GLU A 87 -2.12 3.58 9.53
CA GLU A 87 -2.59 4.97 9.67
C GLU A 87 -2.63 5.71 8.33
N ASP A 88 -1.58 5.56 7.51
CA ASP A 88 -1.48 6.19 6.19
C ASP A 88 -2.53 5.65 5.18
N THR A 89 -3.08 4.46 5.40
CA THR A 89 -4.17 3.89 4.55
C THR A 89 -5.58 4.31 4.96
N ILE A 90 -5.76 4.84 6.17
CA ILE A 90 -7.07 5.24 6.71
C ILE A 90 -7.35 6.74 6.49
N SER A 91 -6.30 7.55 6.31
CA SER A 91 -6.34 9.03 6.29
C SER A 91 -6.18 9.64 4.90
#